data_AF-A0A4Y7TRD2-F1
#
_entry.id   AF-A0A4Y7TRD2-F1
#
_cell.length_a   1.000
_cell.length_b   1.000
_cell.length_c   1.000
_cell.angle_alpha   90.00
_cell.angle_beta   90.00
_cell.angle_gamma   90.00
#
_symmetry.space_group_name_H-M   'P 1'
#
loop_
_entity.id
_entity.type
_entity.pdbx_description
1 polymer ?
#
loop_
_entity_poly.entity_id
_entity_poly.type
_entity_poly.pdbx_seq_one_letter_code
_entity_poly.pdbx_strand_id
1 'polypeptide(L)'
;MLYSREQLSPNWRKRLSTASIVAQHPLSSSFSSLDVLEEVDLTDFRIPHLNYAEEEPQKQTCSICFEDYGSSDMARLPDCNHAFCCECLTGHVRAKLSDMVFPIYCPLCVLNLAMEDPTEIDQRTLNHLSGILDPEEYDKFETLQLSIYAMSLQCPDCEHEMMVARDDLDNVLLTCPRDACRSQWCRACHSTVTSCVKSHKCTQDARFRRLMRRKKWRYCPGCRTPIQRDQGCTHMTCSVPGCGTHFCYRCGGHIWRPGDRSNSWSAAKFHNRWCRMVFPFGTRCPIM
;
A
#
# COMPACT_ATOMS: atom_id res chain seq x y z
N MET A 1 16.20 9.38 28.65
CA MET A 1 17.16 8.27 28.76
C MET A 1 17.13 7.55 27.43
N LEU A 2 18.12 7.80 26.56
CA LEU A 2 18.22 7.21 25.22
C LEU A 2 19.48 6.35 25.21
N TYR A 3 19.35 5.06 24.88
CA TYR A 3 20.48 4.16 24.70
C TYR A 3 20.94 4.21 23.23
N SER A 4 22.24 4.44 23.09
CA SER A 4 23.02 4.47 21.84
C SER A 4 22.96 3.12 21.11
N ARG A 5 23.01 3.16 19.77
CA ARG A 5 22.92 2.02 18.88
C ARG A 5 24.23 1.89 18.09
N GLU A 6 25.21 1.22 18.66
CA GLU A 6 26.34 0.62 17.93
C GLU A 6 26.70 -0.72 18.60
N GLN A 7 27.04 -1.71 17.76
CA GLN A 7 27.30 -3.14 18.05
C GLN A 7 26.11 -4.09 17.95
N LEU A 8 25.80 -4.55 16.73
CA LEU A 8 25.35 -5.93 16.51
C LEU A 8 25.95 -6.47 15.20
N SER A 9 26.77 -7.52 15.35
CA SER A 9 27.32 -8.34 14.26
C SER A 9 26.39 -9.55 13.96
N PRO A 10 26.56 -10.25 12.83
CA PRO A 10 25.52 -11.06 12.20
C PRO A 10 25.58 -12.53 12.62
N ASN A 11 24.47 -13.07 13.14
CA ASN A 11 24.29 -14.52 13.34
C ASN A 11 22.80 -14.90 13.47
N TRP A 12 22.12 -15.18 12.35
CA TRP A 12 20.79 -15.80 12.39
C TRP A 12 20.64 -17.07 11.53
N ARG A 13 21.71 -17.59 10.94
CA ARG A 13 21.69 -18.94 10.34
C ARG A 13 22.21 -19.97 11.36
N LYS A 14 21.29 -20.83 11.82
CA LYS A 14 21.44 -22.17 12.42
C LYS A 14 20.76 -22.27 13.80
N ARG A 15 19.62 -22.97 13.85
CA ARG A 15 19.40 -24.18 14.68
C ARG A 15 17.90 -24.42 14.90
N LEU A 16 17.36 -25.45 14.26
CA LEU A 16 16.41 -26.37 14.89
C LEU A 16 16.73 -27.79 14.39
N SER A 17 17.63 -28.45 15.13
CA SER A 17 17.77 -29.90 15.21
C SER A 17 18.62 -30.16 16.43
N THR A 18 17.98 -30.65 17.50
CA THR A 18 18.23 -31.95 18.14
C THR A 18 17.65 -31.95 19.56
N ALA A 19 16.71 -32.85 19.80
CA ALA A 19 16.46 -33.43 21.12
C ALA A 19 17.01 -34.85 21.07
N SER A 20 17.99 -35.13 21.93
CA SER A 20 18.52 -36.47 22.17
C SER A 20 17.79 -37.09 23.36
N ILE A 21 17.36 -38.35 23.24
CA ILE A 21 17.40 -39.28 24.36
C ILE A 21 17.99 -40.62 23.89
N VAL A 22 19.00 -41.00 24.65
CA VAL A 22 19.90 -42.16 24.66
C VAL A 22 19.19 -43.53 24.67
N ALA A 23 19.70 -44.49 23.89
CA ALA A 23 20.05 -45.84 24.37
C ALA A 23 20.87 -46.62 23.31
N GLN A 24 22.18 -46.74 23.53
CA GLN A 24 22.93 -47.99 23.76
C GLN A 24 23.41 -48.79 22.52
N HIS A 25 24.74 -48.73 22.35
CA HIS A 25 25.70 -49.55 21.60
C HIS A 25 25.56 -51.09 21.76
N PRO A 26 26.43 -51.93 21.16
CA PRO A 26 27.23 -51.87 19.91
C PRO A 26 26.97 -53.15 19.04
N LEU A 27 27.48 -53.32 17.81
CA LEU A 27 28.76 -54.02 17.56
C LEU A 27 29.11 -54.07 16.06
N SER A 28 30.34 -53.62 15.79
CA SER A 28 31.37 -54.14 14.85
C SER A 28 31.11 -54.51 13.38
N SER A 29 31.95 -53.90 12.54
CA SER A 29 32.82 -54.49 11.49
C SER A 29 32.22 -55.05 10.20
N SER A 30 32.30 -54.22 9.14
CA SER A 30 33.13 -54.37 7.92
C SER A 30 33.29 -55.72 7.18
N PHE A 31 33.29 -55.60 5.84
CA PHE A 31 33.65 -56.58 4.77
C PHE A 31 32.60 -57.69 4.53
N SER A 32 32.34 -58.23 3.34
CA SER A 32 32.76 -57.99 1.94
C SER A 32 31.84 -58.87 1.06
N SER A 33 31.62 -58.42 -0.18
CA SER A 33 31.29 -59.13 -1.42
C SER A 33 30.86 -60.62 -1.45
N LEU A 34 29.89 -60.86 -2.35
CA LEU A 34 29.50 -62.06 -3.11
C LEU A 34 28.24 -62.85 -2.68
N ASP A 35 27.43 -63.11 -3.73
CA ASP A 35 26.37 -64.12 -3.94
C ASP A 35 25.07 -63.90 -3.16
N VAL A 36 23.88 -63.82 -3.77
CA VAL A 36 23.27 -64.74 -4.74
C VAL A 36 22.24 -63.96 -5.59
N LEU A 37 22.25 -64.16 -6.92
CA LEU A 37 21.16 -63.76 -7.81
C LEU A 37 20.06 -64.83 -7.74
N GLU A 38 18.88 -64.46 -7.26
CA GLU A 38 17.67 -65.26 -7.43
C GLU A 38 16.77 -64.53 -8.43
N GLU A 39 16.59 -65.12 -9.61
CA GLU A 39 15.73 -64.59 -10.66
C GLU A 39 14.27 -64.71 -10.22
N VAL A 40 13.60 -63.57 -10.02
CA VAL A 40 12.15 -63.50 -9.89
C VAL A 40 11.54 -63.24 -11.25
N ASP A 41 10.78 -64.22 -11.73
CA ASP A 41 10.01 -64.20 -12.98
C ASP A 41 8.98 -63.06 -12.97
N LEU A 42 9.20 -62.06 -13.82
CA LEU A 42 8.40 -60.84 -13.94
C LEU A 42 7.19 -60.97 -14.88
N THR A 43 6.80 -62.18 -15.29
CA THR A 43 5.81 -62.33 -16.39
C THR A 43 4.33 -62.37 -16.00
N ASP A 44 3.94 -62.16 -14.73
CA ASP A 44 2.51 -62.21 -14.36
C ASP A 44 2.03 -61.13 -13.37
N PHE A 45 2.36 -59.86 -13.63
CA PHE A 45 1.62 -58.73 -13.05
C PHE A 45 0.78 -58.03 -14.12
N ARG A 46 -0.44 -58.52 -14.33
CA ARG A 46 -1.50 -57.71 -14.95
C ARG A 46 -1.86 -56.57 -13.99
N ILE A 47 -1.27 -55.41 -14.20
CA ILE A 47 -1.71 -54.17 -13.56
C ILE A 47 -3.12 -53.88 -14.11
N PRO A 48 -4.17 -53.84 -13.28
CA PRO A 48 -5.49 -53.41 -13.74
C PRO A 48 -5.35 -51.98 -14.25
N HIS A 49 -5.75 -51.73 -15.50
CA HIS A 49 -5.86 -50.39 -16.06
C HIS A 49 -6.76 -49.55 -15.12
N LEU A 50 -6.14 -48.73 -14.28
CA LEU A 50 -6.83 -47.66 -13.59
C LEU A 50 -7.23 -46.67 -14.69
N ASN A 51 -8.52 -46.63 -14.99
CA ASN A 51 -9.12 -45.51 -15.71
C ASN A 51 -8.90 -44.26 -14.85
N TYR A 52 -7.79 -43.57 -15.07
CA TYR A 52 -7.71 -42.16 -14.77
C TYR A 52 -8.68 -41.50 -15.74
N ALA A 53 -9.89 -41.22 -15.27
CA ALA A 53 -10.66 -40.14 -15.85
C ALA A 53 -9.76 -38.92 -15.76
N GLU A 54 -9.27 -38.43 -16.89
CA GLU A 54 -8.65 -37.12 -16.98
C GLU A 54 -9.73 -36.13 -16.53
N GLU A 55 -9.70 -35.73 -15.25
CA GLU A 55 -10.48 -34.60 -14.80
C GLU A 55 -10.00 -33.41 -15.61
N GLU A 56 -10.80 -32.99 -16.61
CA GLU A 56 -10.47 -31.80 -17.38
C GLU A 56 -10.17 -30.65 -16.41
N PRO A 57 -9.05 -29.94 -16.59
CA PRO A 57 -8.64 -28.91 -15.65
C PRO A 57 -9.76 -27.87 -15.56
N GLN A 58 -10.34 -27.71 -14.37
CA GLN A 58 -11.43 -26.77 -14.13
C GLN A 58 -10.99 -25.36 -14.50
N LYS A 59 -11.59 -24.80 -15.55
CA LYS A 59 -11.32 -23.43 -16.00
C LYS A 59 -12.18 -22.43 -15.22
N GLN A 60 -11.64 -21.24 -15.01
CA GLN A 60 -12.34 -20.12 -14.38
C GLN A 60 -12.28 -18.89 -15.27
N THR A 61 -13.39 -18.18 -15.38
CA THR A 61 -13.49 -16.96 -16.19
C THR A 61 -12.97 -15.74 -15.43
N CYS A 62 -12.08 -14.97 -16.04
CA CYS A 62 -11.60 -13.71 -15.49
C CYS A 62 -12.68 -12.62 -15.58
N SER A 63 -12.93 -11.89 -14.50
CA SER A 63 -13.96 -10.84 -14.47
C SER A 63 -13.57 -9.51 -15.13
N ILE A 64 -12.35 -9.41 -15.69
CA ILE A 64 -11.85 -8.20 -16.38
C ILE A 64 -11.81 -8.42 -17.89
N CYS A 65 -11.11 -9.46 -18.36
CA CYS A 65 -11.02 -9.77 -19.80
C CYS A 65 -12.10 -10.73 -20.30
N PHE A 66 -12.85 -11.38 -19.41
CA PHE A 66 -13.89 -12.37 -19.74
C PHE A 66 -13.40 -13.63 -20.47
N GLU A 67 -12.10 -13.94 -20.36
CA GLU A 67 -11.49 -15.17 -20.88
C GLU A 67 -11.36 -16.25 -19.80
N ASP A 68 -11.27 -17.51 -20.22
CA ASP A 68 -11.17 -18.69 -19.36
C ASP A 68 -9.72 -19.14 -19.18
N TYR A 69 -9.30 -19.29 -17.93
CA TYR A 69 -7.94 -19.69 -17.57
C TYR A 69 -7.94 -20.90 -16.63
N GLY A 70 -6.82 -21.64 -16.61
CA GLY A 70 -6.59 -22.68 -15.62
C GLY A 70 -6.30 -22.11 -14.23
N SER A 71 -6.39 -22.95 -13.20
CA SER A 71 -6.16 -22.54 -11.80
C SER A 71 -4.79 -21.90 -11.52
N SER A 72 -3.75 -22.22 -12.30
CA SER A 72 -2.40 -21.66 -12.16
C SER A 72 -2.31 -20.19 -12.59
N ASP A 73 -3.13 -19.77 -13.54
CA ASP A 73 -3.09 -18.43 -14.15
C ASP A 73 -4.17 -17.51 -13.56
N MET A 74 -4.85 -17.97 -12.51
CA MET A 74 -5.91 -17.26 -11.82
C MET A 74 -5.48 -16.86 -10.41
N ALA A 75 -5.54 -15.57 -10.13
CA ALA A 75 -5.36 -15.01 -8.81
C ALA A 75 -6.73 -14.76 -8.16
N ARG A 76 -6.89 -15.26 -6.93
CA ARG A 76 -8.10 -15.07 -6.13
C ARG A 76 -7.78 -14.28 -4.88
N LEU A 77 -8.54 -13.21 -4.64
CA LEU A 77 -8.34 -12.35 -3.48
C LEU A 77 -8.92 -13.01 -2.22
N PRO A 78 -8.17 -13.03 -1.11
CA PRO A 78 -8.50 -13.86 0.07
C PRO A 78 -9.80 -13.44 0.78
N ASP A 79 -10.09 -12.14 0.86
CA ASP A 79 -11.18 -11.66 1.72
C ASP A 79 -12.52 -11.50 0.98
N CYS A 80 -12.50 -11.23 -0.34
CA CYS A 80 -13.73 -11.14 -1.15
C CYS A 80 -13.95 -12.31 -2.11
N ASN A 81 -12.98 -13.22 -2.23
CA ASN A 81 -13.03 -14.39 -3.11
C ASN A 81 -13.20 -14.09 -4.61
N HIS A 82 -13.06 -12.82 -5.03
CA HIS A 82 -13.07 -12.42 -6.43
C HIS A 82 -11.82 -12.96 -7.15
N ALA A 83 -12.02 -13.43 -8.39
CA ALA A 83 -10.98 -14.08 -9.18
C ALA A 83 -10.72 -13.34 -10.50
N PHE A 84 -9.44 -13.24 -10.85
CA PHE A 84 -8.92 -12.55 -12.03
C PHE A 84 -7.77 -13.36 -12.61
N CYS A 85 -7.54 -13.30 -13.92
CA CYS A 85 -6.29 -13.81 -14.44
C CYS A 85 -5.12 -12.97 -13.91
N CYS A 86 -3.96 -13.61 -13.73
CA CYS A 86 -2.78 -12.97 -13.16
C CYS A 86 -2.35 -11.73 -13.96
N GLU A 87 -2.50 -11.75 -15.29
CA GLU A 87 -2.20 -10.60 -16.15
C GLU A 87 -3.11 -9.40 -15.90
N CYS A 88 -4.43 -9.60 -15.83
CA CYS A 88 -5.37 -8.51 -15.58
C CYS A 88 -5.20 -7.91 -14.18
N LEU A 89 -4.99 -8.75 -13.17
CA LEU A 89 -4.76 -8.26 -11.81
C LEU A 89 -3.44 -7.50 -11.72
N THR A 90 -2.38 -8.00 -12.37
CA THR A 90 -1.09 -7.29 -12.44
C THR A 90 -1.22 -5.97 -13.17
N GLY A 91 -1.93 -5.93 -14.31
CA GLY A 91 -2.19 -4.70 -15.05
C GLY A 91 -2.91 -3.64 -14.20
N HIS A 92 -3.89 -4.06 -13.39
CA HIS A 92 -4.55 -3.17 -12.43
C HIS A 92 -3.60 -2.64 -11.36
N VAL A 93 -2.78 -3.51 -10.76
CA VAL A 93 -1.76 -3.11 -9.76
C VAL A 93 -0.80 -2.09 -10.39
N ARG A 94 -0.25 -2.38 -11.57
CA ARG A 94 0.65 -1.49 -12.32
C ARG A 94 0.05 -0.13 -12.58
N ALA A 95 -1.20 -0.09 -13.05
CA ALA A 95 -1.89 1.17 -13.29
C ALA A 95 -2.00 1.99 -11.99
N LYS A 96 -2.32 1.35 -10.86
CA LYS A 96 -2.42 2.03 -9.56
C LYS A 96 -1.08 2.47 -8.99
N LEU A 97 -0.02 1.69 -9.20
CA LEU A 97 1.35 2.08 -8.87
C LEU A 97 1.80 3.27 -9.71
N SER A 98 1.52 3.27 -11.02
CA SER A 98 1.82 4.39 -11.92
C SER A 98 1.08 5.68 -11.51
N ASP A 99 -0.18 5.54 -11.09
CA ASP A 99 -0.99 6.65 -10.56
C ASP A 99 -0.57 7.08 -9.14
N MET A 100 0.39 6.39 -8.50
CA MET A 100 0.82 6.59 -7.11
C MET A 100 -0.35 6.51 -6.10
N VAL A 101 -1.29 5.59 -6.36
CA VAL A 101 -2.50 5.40 -5.55
C VAL A 101 -2.33 4.24 -4.59
N PHE A 102 -2.60 4.51 -3.31
CA PHE A 102 -2.63 3.51 -2.25
C PHE A 102 -3.67 3.88 -1.18
N PRO A 103 -4.38 2.92 -0.57
CA PRO A 103 -4.36 1.47 -0.81
C PRO A 103 -4.93 1.06 -2.18
N ILE A 104 -4.48 -0.09 -2.70
CA ILE A 104 -4.98 -0.66 -3.96
C ILE A 104 -6.10 -1.64 -3.62
N TYR A 105 -7.33 -1.33 -4.05
CA TYR A 105 -8.48 -2.20 -3.78
C TYR A 105 -8.79 -3.15 -4.95
N CYS A 106 -9.49 -4.24 -4.62
CA CYS A 106 -10.09 -5.18 -5.55
C CYS A 106 -10.91 -4.45 -6.64
N PRO A 107 -10.67 -4.73 -7.93
CA PRO A 107 -11.39 -4.11 -9.05
C PRO A 107 -12.91 -4.28 -9.00
N LEU A 108 -13.41 -5.39 -8.43
CA LEU A 108 -14.84 -5.66 -8.33
C LEU A 108 -15.47 -5.08 -7.07
N CYS A 109 -14.79 -5.14 -5.93
CA CYS A 109 -15.34 -4.60 -4.67
C CYS A 109 -15.64 -3.11 -4.79
N VAL A 110 -14.77 -2.34 -5.47
CA VAL A 110 -14.93 -0.89 -5.63
C VAL A 110 -16.11 -0.49 -6.52
N LEU A 111 -16.65 -1.41 -7.33
CA LEU A 111 -17.83 -1.16 -8.16
C LEU A 111 -19.12 -1.26 -7.34
N ASN A 112 -19.10 -1.97 -6.22
CA ASN A 112 -20.26 -2.12 -5.37
C ASN A 112 -20.33 -0.96 -4.36
N LEU A 113 -21.20 0.02 -4.65
CA LEU A 113 -21.40 1.21 -3.82
C LEU A 113 -21.95 0.94 -2.41
N ALA A 114 -22.43 -0.29 -2.14
CA ALA A 114 -22.86 -0.71 -0.81
C ALA A 114 -21.73 -1.38 0.00
N MET A 115 -20.57 -1.69 -0.61
CA MET A 115 -19.43 -2.26 0.09
C MET A 115 -18.77 -1.19 0.96
N GLU A 116 -18.79 -1.40 2.26
CA GLU A 116 -18.14 -0.51 3.21
C GLU A 116 -16.63 -0.78 3.32
N ASP A 117 -16.23 -2.05 3.15
CA ASP A 117 -14.85 -2.51 3.30
C ASP A 117 -14.41 -3.35 2.08
N PRO A 118 -13.96 -2.71 0.99
CA PRO A 118 -13.44 -3.41 -0.17
C PRO A 118 -12.08 -4.05 0.15
N THR A 119 -11.90 -5.31 -0.24
CA THR A 119 -10.62 -6.03 -0.08
C THR A 119 -9.46 -5.27 -0.71
N GLU A 120 -8.42 -5.03 0.08
CA GLU A 120 -7.14 -4.48 -0.35
C GLU A 120 -6.27 -5.56 -0.98
N ILE A 121 -5.51 -5.19 -2.02
CA ILE A 121 -4.44 -5.99 -2.59
C ILE A 121 -3.23 -5.86 -1.66
N ASP A 122 -2.98 -6.91 -0.89
CA ASP A 122 -1.91 -6.99 0.09
C ASP A 122 -0.68 -7.77 -0.43
N GLN A 123 0.33 -7.92 0.43
CA GLN A 123 1.55 -8.68 0.10
C GLN A 123 1.25 -10.15 -0.27
N ARG A 124 0.21 -10.77 0.31
CA ARG A 124 -0.17 -12.16 -0.02
C ARG A 124 -0.60 -12.25 -1.48
N THR A 125 -1.40 -11.28 -1.93
CA THR A 125 -1.83 -11.18 -3.33
C THR A 125 -0.64 -10.91 -4.25
N LEU A 126 0.25 -9.99 -3.87
CA LEU A 126 1.45 -9.70 -4.67
C LEU A 126 2.38 -10.89 -4.79
N ASN A 127 2.55 -11.70 -3.74
CA ASN A 127 3.42 -12.87 -3.81
C ASN A 127 2.96 -13.87 -4.89
N HIS A 128 1.64 -13.99 -5.12
CA HIS A 128 1.09 -14.78 -6.22
C HIS A 128 1.37 -14.17 -7.60
N LEU A 129 1.67 -12.87 -7.68
CA LEU A 129 1.97 -12.14 -8.92
C LEU A 129 3.49 -11.94 -9.14
N SER A 130 4.34 -12.49 -8.27
CA SER A 130 5.78 -12.21 -8.21
C SER A 130 6.59 -12.58 -9.45
N GLY A 131 6.09 -13.48 -10.29
CA GLY A 131 6.71 -13.79 -11.58
C GLY A 131 6.42 -12.75 -12.67
N ILE A 132 5.48 -11.83 -12.46
CA ILE A 132 5.01 -10.89 -13.48
C ILE A 132 5.46 -9.46 -13.16
N LEU A 133 5.47 -9.04 -11.89
CA LEU A 133 5.92 -7.71 -11.46
C LEU A 133 7.45 -7.63 -11.42
N ASP A 134 8.00 -6.51 -11.87
CA ASP A 134 9.44 -6.25 -11.77
C ASP A 134 9.86 -5.77 -10.36
N PRO A 135 11.15 -5.82 -10.00
CA PRO A 135 11.60 -5.38 -8.68
C PRO A 135 11.31 -3.90 -8.36
N GLU A 136 11.28 -3.02 -9.37
CA GLU A 136 11.01 -1.59 -9.17
C GLU A 136 9.54 -1.34 -8.82
N GLU A 137 8.62 -2.13 -9.40
CA GLU A 137 7.20 -2.14 -9.07
C GLU A 137 6.95 -2.61 -7.63
N TYR A 138 7.72 -3.59 -7.16
CA TYR A 138 7.70 -4.03 -5.76
C TYR A 138 8.15 -2.91 -4.80
N ASP A 139 9.30 -2.28 -5.08
CA ASP A 139 9.82 -1.18 -4.27
C ASP A 139 8.83 -0.01 -4.21
N LYS A 140 8.15 0.30 -5.33
CA LYS A 140 7.07 1.30 -5.38
C LYS A 140 5.89 0.91 -4.51
N PHE A 141 5.46 -0.36 -4.55
CA PHE A 141 4.36 -0.82 -3.71
C PHE A 141 4.71 -0.70 -2.21
N GLU A 142 5.89 -1.15 -1.79
CA GLU A 142 6.33 -1.03 -0.40
C GLU A 142 6.42 0.43 0.06
N THR A 143 6.98 1.29 -0.79
CA THR A 143 7.05 2.74 -0.54
C THR A 143 5.67 3.35 -0.35
N LEU A 144 4.71 3.01 -1.22
CA LEU A 144 3.33 3.47 -1.13
C LEU A 144 2.61 2.92 0.09
N GLN A 145 2.88 1.67 0.48
CA GLN A 145 2.33 1.06 1.68
C GLN A 145 2.80 1.78 2.95
N LEU A 146 4.10 2.10 3.02
CA LEU A 146 4.66 2.92 4.11
C LEU A 146 4.06 4.33 4.11
N SER A 147 3.66 4.84 2.95
CA SER A 147 3.07 6.17 2.82
C SER A 147 1.74 6.36 3.55
N ILE A 148 1.05 5.26 3.91
CA ILE A 148 -0.11 5.31 4.80
C ILE A 148 0.27 5.84 6.17
N TYR A 149 1.43 5.49 6.68
CA TYR A 149 1.82 5.77 8.07
C TYR A 149 2.75 6.98 8.18
N ALA A 150 3.56 7.23 7.15
CA ALA A 150 4.52 8.31 7.14
C ALA A 150 4.58 9.00 5.77
N MET A 151 5.03 10.25 5.73
CA MET A 151 5.25 10.98 4.49
C MET A 151 6.68 11.51 4.46
N SER A 152 7.31 11.45 3.30
CA SER A 152 8.60 12.07 3.06
C SER A 152 8.45 13.60 3.02
N LEU A 153 9.29 14.27 3.80
CA LEU A 153 9.46 15.73 3.79
C LEU A 153 10.94 16.06 3.67
N GLN A 154 11.23 17.20 3.05
CA GLN A 154 12.60 17.72 2.97
C GLN A 154 12.78 18.89 3.95
N CYS A 155 13.91 18.88 4.66
CA CYS A 155 14.31 20.00 5.50
C CYS A 155 14.63 21.22 4.61
N PRO A 156 14.03 22.41 4.85
CA PRO A 156 14.32 23.58 4.04
C PRO A 156 15.75 24.14 4.21
N ASP A 157 16.45 23.80 5.29
CA ASP A 157 17.80 24.32 5.55
C ASP A 157 18.92 23.42 5.03
N CYS A 158 18.76 22.10 5.12
CA CYS A 158 19.81 21.15 4.74
C CYS A 158 19.39 20.13 3.68
N GLU A 159 18.18 20.26 3.15
CA GLU A 159 17.59 19.44 2.08
C GLU A 159 17.52 17.93 2.40
N HIS A 160 17.76 17.56 3.65
CA HIS A 160 17.67 16.17 4.09
C HIS A 160 16.23 15.68 4.01
N GLU A 161 16.05 14.58 3.28
CA GLU A 161 14.79 13.85 3.19
C GLU A 161 14.57 13.04 4.47
N MET A 162 13.38 13.15 5.06
CA MET A 162 13.01 12.46 6.28
C MET A 162 11.58 11.94 6.20
N MET A 163 11.36 10.75 6.77
CA MET A 163 10.03 10.18 6.93
C MET A 163 9.39 10.72 8.21
N VAL A 164 8.30 11.45 8.08
CA VAL A 164 7.53 12.01 9.20
C VAL A 164 6.24 11.22 9.35
N ALA A 165 5.98 10.70 10.54
CA ALA A 165 4.73 10.00 10.83
C ALA A 165 3.54 10.93 10.56
N ARG A 166 2.44 10.39 10.02
CA ARG A 166 1.30 11.24 9.65
C ARG A 166 0.66 11.96 10.82
N ASP A 167 0.66 11.34 11.99
CA ASP A 167 0.14 11.96 13.21
C ASP A 167 1.01 13.15 13.66
N ASP A 168 2.31 13.14 13.34
CA ASP A 168 3.19 14.28 13.60
C ASP A 168 2.96 15.45 12.65
N LEU A 169 2.27 15.25 11.51
CA LEU A 169 1.96 16.32 10.56
C LEU A 169 0.88 17.27 11.06
N ASP A 170 0.16 16.90 12.12
CA ASP A 170 -0.74 17.83 12.81
C ASP A 170 0.05 18.90 13.58
N ASN A 171 1.34 18.64 13.88
CA ASN A 171 2.24 19.65 14.36
C ASN A 171 2.58 20.66 13.25
N VAL A 172 2.42 21.94 13.57
CA VAL A 172 2.78 23.03 12.65
C VAL A 172 4.30 23.18 12.52
N LEU A 173 5.05 22.80 13.55
CA LEU A 173 6.50 22.89 13.59
C LEU A 173 7.12 21.51 13.61
N LEU A 174 8.11 21.31 12.74
CA LEU A 174 8.89 20.09 12.62
C LEU A 174 10.35 20.40 12.95
N THR A 175 11.07 19.41 13.46
CA THR A 175 12.49 19.52 13.81
C THR A 175 13.29 18.53 12.97
N CYS A 176 14.44 18.96 12.45
CA CYS A 176 15.28 18.12 11.61
C CYS A 176 15.95 17.07 12.49
N PRO A 177 15.82 15.77 12.21
CA PRO A 177 16.44 14.73 13.02
C PRO A 177 17.96 14.68 12.86
N ARG A 178 18.51 15.30 11.80
CA ARG A 178 19.94 15.30 11.52
C ARG A 178 20.68 16.15 12.55
N ASP A 179 21.61 15.55 13.28
CA ASP A 179 22.36 16.20 14.35
C ASP A 179 23.12 17.46 13.92
N ALA A 180 23.66 17.46 12.70
CA ALA A 180 24.38 18.61 12.15
C ALA A 180 23.46 19.80 11.80
N CYS A 181 22.14 19.60 11.72
CA CYS A 181 21.18 20.63 11.33
C CYS A 181 20.29 21.02 12.51
N ARG A 182 19.50 20.08 13.06
CA ARG A 182 18.53 20.28 14.15
C ARG A 182 17.63 21.51 14.01
N SER A 183 17.47 22.02 12.80
CA SER A 183 16.67 23.21 12.55
C SER A 183 15.19 22.90 12.74
N GLN A 184 14.44 23.91 13.15
CA GLN A 184 13.00 23.82 13.26
C GLN A 184 12.37 24.65 12.16
N TRP A 185 11.35 24.12 11.47
CA TRP A 185 10.63 24.86 10.43
C TRP A 185 9.13 24.69 10.56
N CYS A 186 8.42 25.66 10.01
CA CYS A 186 6.97 25.64 9.94
C CYS A 186 6.48 24.89 8.69
N ARG A 187 5.72 23.81 8.88
CA ARG A 187 5.11 23.02 7.80
C ARG A 187 4.09 23.82 6.97
N ALA A 188 3.53 24.90 7.51
CA ALA A 188 2.53 25.70 6.79
C ALA A 188 3.13 26.76 5.85
N CYS A 189 4.35 27.24 6.12
CA CYS A 189 5.02 28.25 5.29
C CYS A 189 6.42 27.85 4.81
N HIS A 190 6.89 26.68 5.20
CA HIS A 190 8.20 26.09 4.88
C HIS A 190 9.38 26.98 5.29
N SER A 191 9.18 27.86 6.27
CA SER A 191 10.21 28.78 6.75
C SER A 191 10.80 28.28 8.05
N THR A 192 12.12 28.37 8.15
CA THR A 192 12.89 28.07 9.36
C THR A 192 12.54 29.04 10.48
N VAL A 193 12.32 28.49 11.66
CA VAL A 193 11.92 29.20 12.87
C VAL A 193 13.17 29.46 13.71
N THR A 194 13.71 30.67 13.57
CA THR A 194 14.92 31.12 14.27
C THR A 194 14.65 31.80 15.61
N SER A 195 13.42 32.26 15.83
CA SER A 195 12.96 32.86 17.09
C SER A 195 11.94 31.96 17.77
N CYS A 196 11.78 32.11 19.10
CA CYS A 196 10.88 31.32 19.94
C CYS A 196 9.63 30.81 19.19
N VAL A 197 9.38 29.50 19.28
CA VAL A 197 8.21 28.81 18.69
C VAL A 197 6.89 29.57 18.85
N LYS A 198 6.69 30.23 20.00
CA LYS A 198 5.47 30.97 20.34
C LYS A 198 5.28 32.28 19.56
N SER A 199 6.34 32.85 18.98
CA SER A 199 6.29 34.11 18.22
C SER A 199 6.28 33.94 16.70
N HIS A 200 6.36 32.70 16.19
CA HIS A 200 6.37 32.47 14.76
C HIS A 200 5.04 32.93 14.12
N LYS A 201 5.13 33.89 13.20
CA LYS A 201 4.04 34.29 12.33
C LYS A 201 4.34 33.80 10.92
N CYS A 202 3.44 33.02 10.34
CA CYS A 202 3.59 32.51 8.98
C CYS A 202 3.54 33.66 7.96
N THR A 203 4.72 34.17 7.59
CA THR A 203 4.90 35.12 6.49
C THR A 203 5.05 34.35 5.18
N GLN A 204 3.93 33.84 4.66
CA GLN A 204 3.90 33.40 3.27
C GLN A 204 4.06 34.59 2.33
N ASP A 205 4.72 34.38 1.18
CA ASP A 205 4.86 35.37 0.12
C ASP A 205 3.49 36.03 -0.18
N ALA A 206 3.43 37.36 -0.03
CA ALA A 206 2.20 38.12 -0.18
C ALA A 206 1.63 38.05 -1.61
N ARG A 207 2.50 37.98 -2.62
CA ARG A 207 2.13 37.80 -4.04
C ARG A 207 1.54 36.41 -4.26
N PHE A 208 2.18 35.36 -3.74
CA PHE A 208 1.68 33.99 -3.86
C PHE A 208 0.32 33.83 -3.16
N ARG A 209 0.18 34.35 -1.94
CA ARG A 209 -1.09 34.35 -1.19
C ARG A 209 -2.21 35.10 -1.93
N ARG A 210 -1.90 36.22 -2.57
CA ARG A 210 -2.87 36.96 -3.41
C ARG A 210 -3.27 36.13 -4.63
N LEU A 211 -2.32 35.43 -5.26
CA LEU A 211 -2.60 34.53 -6.38
C LEU A 211 -3.52 33.38 -5.98
N MET A 212 -3.22 32.69 -4.86
CA MET A 212 -4.05 31.61 -4.29
C MET A 212 -5.50 32.07 -4.11
N ARG A 213 -5.70 33.25 -3.49
CA ARG A 213 -7.05 33.82 -3.28
C ARG A 213 -7.75 34.15 -4.59
N ARG A 214 -7.06 34.82 -5.52
CA ARG A 214 -7.62 35.22 -6.81
C ARG A 214 -8.02 34.02 -7.68
N LYS A 215 -7.20 32.97 -7.67
CA LYS A 215 -7.45 31.72 -8.42
C LYS A 215 -8.34 30.74 -7.65
N LYS A 216 -8.72 31.04 -6.41
CA LYS A 216 -9.48 30.16 -5.51
C LYS A 216 -8.82 28.79 -5.34
N TRP A 217 -7.48 28.76 -5.38
CA TRP A 217 -6.70 27.55 -5.14
C TRP A 217 -6.76 27.14 -3.68
N ARG A 218 -6.60 25.84 -3.43
CA ARG A 218 -6.67 25.26 -2.09
C ARG A 218 -5.38 24.57 -1.73
N TYR A 219 -5.00 24.66 -0.48
CA TYR A 219 -3.96 23.80 0.07
C TYR A 219 -4.55 22.43 0.38
N CYS A 220 -3.82 21.36 0.07
CA CYS A 220 -4.12 20.05 0.60
C CYS A 220 -4.05 20.10 2.15
N PRO A 221 -5.07 19.62 2.89
CA PRO A 221 -5.02 19.59 4.34
C PRO A 221 -3.96 18.61 4.87
N GLY A 222 -3.64 17.56 4.11
CA GLY A 222 -2.60 16.58 4.42
C GLY A 222 -1.19 17.17 4.28
N CYS A 223 -0.73 17.42 3.05
CA CYS A 223 0.67 17.83 2.78
C CYS A 223 0.89 19.34 2.65
N ARG A 224 -0.15 20.18 2.68
CA ARG A 224 -0.08 21.64 2.44
C ARG A 224 0.42 22.05 1.05
N THR A 225 0.54 21.13 0.09
CA THR A 225 0.80 21.50 -1.30
C THR A 225 -0.37 22.32 -1.87
N PRO A 226 -0.11 23.44 -2.57
CA PRO A 226 -1.12 24.17 -3.33
C PRO A 226 -1.67 23.31 -4.47
N ILE A 227 -2.98 23.13 -4.52
CA ILE A 227 -3.66 22.35 -5.55
C ILE A 227 -4.48 23.29 -6.44
N GLN A 228 -4.24 23.21 -7.74
CA GLN A 228 -5.12 23.76 -8.76
C GLN A 228 -6.16 22.70 -9.14
N ARG A 229 -7.42 23.13 -9.24
CA ARG A 229 -8.49 22.35 -9.87
C ARG A 229 -8.78 22.96 -11.22
N ASP A 230 -8.77 22.13 -12.26
CA ASP A 230 -9.14 22.57 -13.60
C ASP A 230 -10.67 22.62 -13.73
N GLN A 231 -11.35 21.46 -13.72
CA GLN A 231 -12.81 21.36 -13.79
C GLN A 231 -13.36 20.19 -12.95
N GLY A 232 -14.68 19.95 -13.00
CA GLY A 232 -15.30 18.74 -12.43
C GLY A 232 -15.60 18.79 -10.93
N CYS A 233 -15.56 17.62 -10.30
CA CYS A 233 -15.98 17.38 -8.92
C CYS A 233 -15.20 18.25 -7.91
N THR A 234 -15.85 18.62 -6.79
CA THR A 234 -15.17 19.33 -5.68
C THR A 234 -14.47 18.38 -4.71
N HIS A 235 -14.71 17.07 -4.79
CA HIS A 235 -13.95 16.07 -4.07
C HIS A 235 -12.62 15.84 -4.80
N MET A 236 -11.53 16.18 -4.13
CA MET A 236 -10.18 16.06 -4.68
C MET A 236 -9.40 15.01 -3.91
N THR A 237 -8.57 14.25 -4.61
CA THR A 237 -7.51 13.44 -4.02
C THR A 237 -6.17 14.12 -4.31
N CYS A 238 -5.33 14.29 -3.28
CA CYS A 238 -4.02 14.90 -3.44
C CYS A 238 -3.11 14.00 -4.28
N SER A 239 -2.60 14.52 -5.39
CA SER A 239 -1.70 13.81 -6.31
C SER A 239 -0.23 13.83 -5.88
N VAL A 240 0.10 14.46 -4.75
CA VAL A 240 1.45 14.41 -4.20
C VAL A 240 1.73 12.96 -3.79
N PRO A 241 2.80 12.34 -4.31
CA PRO A 241 3.19 10.98 -3.95
C PRO A 241 3.22 10.80 -2.44
N GLY A 242 2.57 9.74 -1.95
CA GLY A 242 2.48 9.44 -0.53
C GLY A 242 1.60 10.37 0.31
N CYS A 243 0.89 11.35 -0.28
CA CYS A 243 -0.11 12.13 0.46
C CYS A 243 -1.50 11.49 0.38
N GLY A 244 -2.04 11.30 -0.82
CA GLY A 244 -3.31 10.62 -1.08
C GLY A 244 -4.53 11.20 -0.35
N THR A 245 -4.42 12.38 0.28
CA THR A 245 -5.49 12.92 1.13
C THR A 245 -6.66 13.38 0.27
N HIS A 246 -7.85 12.93 0.64
CA HIS A 246 -9.11 13.35 0.07
C HIS A 246 -9.61 14.60 0.80
N PHE A 247 -9.96 15.63 0.04
CA PHE A 247 -10.43 16.90 0.59
C PHE A 247 -11.43 17.60 -0.33
N CYS A 248 -12.23 18.49 0.26
CA CYS A 248 -13.19 19.28 -0.49
C CYS A 248 -12.53 20.55 -1.01
N TYR A 249 -12.38 20.70 -2.31
CA TYR A 249 -11.85 21.90 -2.95
C TYR A 249 -12.71 23.15 -2.68
N ARG A 250 -14.00 22.96 -2.41
CA ARG A 250 -14.93 24.05 -2.16
C ARG A 250 -14.69 24.71 -0.81
N CYS A 251 -14.65 23.94 0.27
CA CYS A 251 -14.46 24.47 1.64
C CYS A 251 -13.01 24.37 2.13
N GLY A 252 -12.16 23.56 1.49
CA GLY A 252 -10.80 23.24 1.94
C GLY A 252 -10.75 22.20 3.08
N GLY A 253 -11.89 21.61 3.45
CA GLY A 253 -12.00 20.67 4.55
C GLY A 253 -11.44 19.29 4.20
N HIS A 254 -10.81 18.67 5.20
CA HIS A 254 -10.42 17.26 5.16
C HIS A 254 -11.65 16.36 5.00
N ILE A 255 -11.55 15.34 4.15
CA ILE A 255 -12.57 14.31 3.97
C ILE A 255 -12.03 12.99 4.52
N TRP A 256 -10.89 12.53 4.01
CA TRP A 256 -10.32 11.23 4.35
C TRP A 256 -8.82 11.24 4.08
N ARG A 257 -8.03 10.51 4.86
CA ARG A 257 -6.61 10.25 4.60
C ARG A 257 -6.34 8.75 4.51
N PRO A 258 -5.31 8.33 3.74
CA PRO A 258 -4.81 6.96 3.82
C PRO A 258 -4.57 6.56 5.27
N GLY A 259 -5.12 5.42 5.68
CA GLY A 259 -5.07 4.90 7.05
C GLY A 259 -6.31 5.19 7.92
N ASP A 260 -7.25 6.03 7.45
CA ASP A 260 -8.53 6.21 8.15
C ASP A 260 -9.40 4.95 8.03
N ARG A 261 -10.06 4.55 9.13
CA ARG A 261 -10.87 3.31 9.21
C ARG A 261 -12.08 3.28 8.27
N SER A 262 -12.68 4.42 7.97
CA SER A 262 -13.84 4.51 7.06
C SER A 262 -13.36 4.68 5.63
N ASN A 263 -14.05 4.17 4.62
CA ASN A 263 -13.69 4.45 3.22
C ASN A 263 -13.90 5.93 2.82
N SER A 264 -13.17 6.38 1.80
CA SER A 264 -13.18 7.77 1.35
C SER A 264 -14.53 8.25 0.81
N TRP A 265 -15.37 7.35 0.28
CA TRP A 265 -16.67 7.68 -0.26
C TRP A 265 -17.71 7.97 0.83
N SER A 266 -17.78 7.13 1.86
CA SER A 266 -18.63 7.34 3.04
C SER A 266 -18.25 8.64 3.75
N ALA A 267 -16.94 8.90 3.88
CA ALA A 267 -16.43 10.15 4.42
C ALA A 267 -16.84 11.36 3.55
N ALA A 268 -16.77 11.24 2.22
CA ALA A 268 -17.20 12.30 1.31
C ALA A 268 -18.72 12.56 1.40
N LYS A 269 -19.54 11.50 1.49
CA LYS A 269 -20.99 11.63 1.71
C LYS A 269 -21.31 12.35 3.01
N PHE A 270 -20.66 11.95 4.09
CA PHE A 270 -20.83 12.59 5.40
C PHE A 270 -20.43 14.07 5.35
N HIS A 271 -19.27 14.37 4.74
CA HIS A 271 -18.81 15.74 4.53
C HIS A 271 -19.84 16.57 3.75
N ASN A 272 -20.36 16.03 2.66
CA ASN A 272 -21.31 16.74 1.80
C ASN A 272 -22.63 17.10 2.49
N ARG A 273 -23.05 16.33 3.52
CA ARG A 273 -24.26 16.62 4.31
C ARG A 273 -24.15 17.91 5.12
N TRP A 274 -22.95 18.27 5.55
CA TRP A 274 -22.70 19.39 6.46
C TRP A 274 -21.82 20.49 5.86
N CYS A 275 -21.27 20.28 4.67
CA CYS A 275 -20.60 21.32 3.91
C CYS A 275 -21.65 22.42 3.65
N ARG A 276 -21.52 23.58 4.35
CA ARG A 276 -22.47 24.72 4.47
C ARG A 276 -22.77 25.48 3.16
N MET A 277 -22.81 24.74 2.09
CA MET A 277 -22.70 25.14 0.71
C MET A 277 -23.35 23.94 0.01
N VAL A 278 -24.63 23.74 0.30
CA VAL A 278 -25.42 22.57 -0.08
C VAL A 278 -25.77 22.68 -1.56
N PHE A 279 -25.51 21.63 -2.34
CA PHE A 279 -26.51 21.15 -3.29
C PHE A 279 -26.46 19.63 -3.24
N PRO A 280 -27.55 18.97 -2.85
CA PRO A 280 -27.70 17.55 -3.12
C PRO A 280 -27.79 17.43 -4.65
N PHE A 281 -27.23 16.35 -5.17
CA PHE A 281 -27.46 15.94 -6.55
C PHE A 281 -28.97 15.98 -6.84
N GLY A 282 -29.40 16.86 -7.77
CA GLY A 282 -30.65 16.65 -8.51
C GLY A 282 -31.86 17.57 -8.31
N THR A 283 -31.79 18.78 -7.75
CA THR A 283 -32.95 19.71 -7.81
C THR A 283 -32.57 21.16 -8.12
N ARG A 284 -33.38 21.77 -9.01
CA ARG A 284 -33.19 23.13 -9.55
C ARG A 284 -33.21 24.19 -8.46
N CYS A 285 -32.43 25.23 -8.71
CA CYS A 285 -32.33 26.50 -8.00
C CYS A 285 -33.70 27.10 -7.60
N PRO A 286 -33.81 27.70 -6.40
CA PRO A 286 -34.58 28.93 -6.28
C PRO A 286 -33.70 30.06 -5.75
N ILE A 287 -33.73 31.13 -6.54
CA ILE A 287 -33.32 32.48 -6.20
C ILE A 287 -34.23 32.98 -5.07
N MET A 288 -33.64 33.46 -3.98
CA MET A 288 -34.02 34.71 -3.29
C MET A 288 -32.95 35.07 -2.26
#